data_AF-A0A839RUY6-F1
#
_entry.id   AF-A0A839RUY6-F1
#
_cell.length_a   1.000
_cell.length_b   1.000
_cell.length_c   1.000
_cell.angle_alpha   90.00
_cell.angle_beta   90.00
_cell.angle_gamma   90.00
#
_symmetry.space_group_name_H-M   'P 1'
#
loop_
_entity.id
_entity.type
_entity.pdbx_description
1 polymer ?
#
loop_
_entity_poly.entity_id
_entity_poly.type
_entity_poly.pdbx_seq_one_letter_code
_entity_poly.pdbx_strand_id
1 'polypeptide(L)'
;MSDPLEPTFGEKAVGSQFNPSGSDKVTRLKAAYAVIINILHEDRSDHRDERSRLASIAITETQGAQMWAVKAVTFERDEEA
;
A
#
# COMPACT_ATOMS: atom_id res chain seq x y z
N MET A 1 16.90 -13.27 0.86
CA MET A 1 17.25 -11.83 0.87
C MET A 1 17.11 -11.35 -0.56
N SER A 2 16.12 -10.51 -0.84
CA SER A 2 15.87 -10.00 -2.20
C SER A 2 16.98 -9.03 -2.61
N ASP A 3 17.33 -9.06 -3.89
CA ASP A 3 18.30 -8.16 -4.52
C ASP A 3 17.91 -6.70 -4.25
N PRO A 4 18.84 -5.76 -3.95
CA PRO A 4 18.52 -4.37 -3.60
C PRO A 4 17.75 -3.57 -4.68
N LEU A 5 17.58 -4.15 -5.86
CA LEU A 5 16.98 -3.51 -7.04
C LEU A 5 15.52 -3.90 -7.30
N GLU A 6 15.01 -4.99 -6.71
CA GLU A 6 13.63 -5.39 -6.93
C GLU A 6 12.68 -4.82 -5.86
N PRO A 7 11.63 -4.10 -6.25
CA PRO A 7 10.65 -3.61 -5.29
C PRO A 7 9.94 -4.79 -4.61
N THR A 8 9.72 -4.65 -3.31
CA THR A 8 8.96 -5.61 -2.50
C THR A 8 7.52 -5.75 -3.01
N PHE A 9 6.83 -6.81 -2.59
CA PHE A 9 5.44 -7.04 -2.98
C PHE A 9 4.55 -5.84 -2.62
N GLY A 10 4.71 -5.28 -1.42
CA GLY A 10 4.00 -4.10 -0.96
C GLY A 10 4.30 -2.85 -1.78
N GLU A 11 5.57 -2.59 -2.12
CA GLU A 11 5.96 -1.45 -2.96
C GLU A 11 5.36 -1.53 -4.36
N LYS A 12 5.35 -2.73 -4.94
CA LYS A 12 4.64 -3.01 -6.21
C LYS A 12 3.14 -2.77 -6.05
N ALA A 13 2.54 -3.26 -4.97
CA ALA A 13 1.10 -3.19 -4.71
C ALA A 13 0.55 -1.76 -4.56
N VAL A 14 1.34 -0.83 -4.00
CA VAL A 14 0.96 0.59 -3.82
C VAL A 14 1.46 1.51 -4.93
N GLY A 15 2.21 0.96 -5.91
CA GLY A 15 2.92 1.74 -6.93
C GLY A 15 3.80 2.82 -6.31
N SER A 16 4.79 2.43 -5.51
CA SER A 16 5.63 3.35 -4.71
C SER A 16 6.30 4.45 -5.53
N GLN A 17 6.61 4.20 -6.80
CA GLN A 17 7.24 5.17 -7.71
C GLN A 17 6.24 6.12 -8.41
N PHE A 18 4.93 5.90 -8.27
CA PHE A 18 3.91 6.75 -8.89
C PHE A 18 3.45 7.84 -7.91
N ASN A 19 4.06 9.02 -7.97
CA ASN A 19 3.65 10.22 -7.24
C ASN A 19 3.82 11.47 -8.11
N PRO A 20 2.95 11.69 -9.11
CA PRO A 20 3.06 12.85 -10.01
C PRO A 20 2.91 14.20 -9.30
N SER A 21 2.26 14.22 -8.13
CA SER A 21 2.09 15.44 -7.32
C SER A 21 3.37 15.89 -6.59
N GLY A 22 4.37 15.02 -6.49
CA GLY A 22 5.57 15.27 -5.67
C GLY A 22 5.29 15.39 -4.16
N SER A 23 4.09 15.06 -3.70
CA SER A 23 3.68 15.24 -2.29
C SER A 23 4.39 14.27 -1.36
N ASP A 24 5.13 14.79 -0.37
CA ASP A 24 5.76 13.98 0.69
C ASP A 24 4.74 13.14 1.47
N LYS A 25 3.52 13.65 1.66
CA LYS A 25 2.44 12.91 2.33
C LYS A 25 2.05 11.66 1.53
N VAL A 26 1.96 11.77 0.20
CA VAL A 26 1.67 10.62 -0.68
C VAL A 26 2.78 9.58 -0.58
N THR A 27 4.04 10.00 -0.64
CA THR A 27 5.21 9.12 -0.50
C THR A 27 5.19 8.37 0.84
N ARG A 28 4.96 9.09 1.95
CA ARG A 28 4.90 8.50 3.29
C ARG A 28 3.73 7.52 3.47
N LEU A 29 2.54 7.87 2.95
CA LEU A 29 1.39 6.98 2.98
C LEU A 29 1.68 5.69 2.21
N LYS A 30 2.19 5.79 0.98
CA LYS A 30 2.55 4.62 0.18
C LYS A 30 3.59 3.74 0.87
N ALA A 31 4.63 4.33 1.45
CA ALA A 31 5.64 3.59 2.20
C ALA A 31 5.04 2.84 3.42
N ALA A 32 4.18 3.50 4.20
CA ALA A 32 3.53 2.88 5.35
C ALA A 32 2.62 1.70 4.94
N TYR A 33 1.81 1.89 3.90
CA TYR A 33 0.94 0.84 3.38
C TYR A 33 1.72 -0.32 2.74
N ALA A 34 2.84 -0.05 2.07
CA ALA A 34 3.72 -1.08 1.54
C ALA A 34 4.28 -1.99 2.66
N VAL A 35 4.69 -1.41 3.79
CA VAL A 35 5.16 -2.19 4.96
C VAL A 35 4.05 -3.10 5.49
N ILE A 36 2.83 -2.59 5.66
CA ILE A 36 1.68 -3.40 6.12
C ILE A 36 1.43 -4.56 5.15
N ILE A 37 1.40 -4.28 3.84
CA ILE A 37 1.17 -5.30 2.80
C ILE A 37 2.30 -6.33 2.78
N ASN A 38 3.55 -5.94 3.01
CA ASN A 38 4.67 -6.88 3.10
C ASN A 38 4.49 -7.86 4.26
N ILE A 39 4.12 -7.37 5.45
CA ILE A 39 3.85 -8.22 6.62
C ILE A 39 2.72 -9.22 6.32
N LEU A 40 1.62 -8.75 5.72
CA LEU A 40 0.49 -9.61 5.35
C LEU A 40 0.86 -10.61 4.23
N HIS A 41 1.75 -10.23 3.32
CA HIS A 41 2.20 -11.09 2.25
C HIS A 41 3.11 -12.21 2.77
N GLU A 42 4.01 -11.91 3.70
CA GLU A 42 4.80 -12.93 4.39
C GLU A 42 3.87 -13.90 5.13
N ASP A 43 2.93 -13.38 5.93
CA ASP A 43 2.00 -14.21 6.69
C ASP A 43 1.11 -15.08 5.79
N ARG A 44 0.57 -14.55 4.68
CA ARG A 44 -0.24 -15.37 3.76
C ARG A 44 0.58 -16.49 3.10
N SER A 45 1.88 -16.27 2.91
CA SER A 45 2.77 -17.19 2.18
C SER A 45 3.21 -18.36 3.05
N ASP A 46 3.36 -18.11 4.35
CA ASP A 46 3.76 -19.11 5.36
C ASP A 46 2.62 -20.03 5.80
N HIS A 47 1.37 -19.64 5.52
CA HIS A 47 0.17 -20.39 5.93
C HIS A 47 -0.59 -20.93 4.71
N ARG A 48 -1.39 -21.98 4.92
CA ARG A 48 -2.24 -22.65 3.90
C ARG A 48 -3.68 -22.87 4.36
N ASP A 49 -4.06 -22.21 5.44
CA ASP A 49 -5.37 -22.31 6.07
C ASP A 49 -6.12 -20.96 5.99
N GLU A 50 -7.12 -20.81 6.85
CA GLU A 50 -7.94 -19.60 6.95
C GLU A 50 -7.11 -18.32 7.17
N ARG A 51 -5.95 -18.40 7.83
CA ARG A 51 -5.07 -17.24 8.00
C ARG A 51 -4.60 -16.67 6.67
N SER A 52 -4.29 -17.54 5.69
CA SER A 52 -3.90 -17.10 4.33
C SER A 52 -5.04 -16.39 3.61
N ARG A 53 -6.28 -16.86 3.79
CA ARG A 53 -7.48 -16.20 3.25
C ARG A 53 -7.70 -14.82 3.89
N LEU A 54 -7.59 -14.73 5.21
CA LEU A 54 -7.74 -13.47 5.94
C LEU A 54 -6.65 -12.45 5.58
N ALA A 55 -5.39 -12.88 5.47
CA ALA A 55 -4.30 -12.03 5.02
C ALA A 55 -4.51 -11.52 3.58
N SER A 56 -5.04 -12.37 2.70
CA SER A 56 -5.37 -11.97 1.32
C SER A 56 -6.46 -10.89 1.28
N ILE A 57 -7.52 -11.03 2.08
CA ILE A 57 -8.57 -10.00 2.21
C ILE A 57 -7.97 -8.71 2.77
N ALA A 58 -7.19 -8.81 3.84
CA ALA A 58 -6.55 -7.65 4.45
C ALA A 58 -5.66 -6.89 3.45
N ILE A 59 -4.92 -7.58 2.58
CA ILE A 59 -4.12 -6.95 1.51
C ILE A 59 -5.03 -6.16 0.55
N THR A 60 -6.12 -6.76 0.07
CA THR A 60 -7.07 -6.09 -0.84
C THR A 60 -7.64 -4.82 -0.21
N GLU A 61 -8.13 -4.91 1.03
CA GLU A 61 -8.70 -3.78 1.75
C GLU A 61 -7.63 -2.70 2.03
N THR A 62 -6.40 -3.12 2.32
CA THR A 62 -5.27 -2.21 2.56
C THR A 62 -4.90 -1.43 1.29
N GLN A 63 -4.91 -2.07 0.12
CA GLN A 63 -4.71 -1.37 -1.16
C GLN A 63 -5.84 -0.35 -1.42
N GLY A 64 -7.10 -0.73 -1.16
CA GLY A 64 -8.24 0.19 -1.25
C GLY A 64 -8.10 1.39 -0.31
N ALA A 65 -7.80 1.15 0.96
CA ALA A 65 -7.57 2.20 1.95
C ALA A 65 -6.41 3.13 1.57
N GLN A 66 -5.31 2.58 1.04
CA GLN A 66 -4.18 3.36 0.55
C GLN A 66 -4.60 4.33 -0.58
N MET A 67 -5.42 3.86 -1.52
CA MET A 67 -5.92 4.70 -2.61
C MET A 67 -6.80 5.85 -2.10
N TRP A 68 -7.69 5.56 -1.15
CA TRP A 68 -8.51 6.59 -0.50
C TRP A 68 -7.69 7.58 0.34
N ALA A 69 -6.66 7.10 1.04
CA ALA A 69 -5.76 7.96 1.80
C ALA A 69 -4.97 8.92 0.88
N VAL A 70 -4.47 8.43 -0.25
CA VAL A 70 -3.82 9.29 -1.27
C VAL A 70 -4.80 10.31 -1.79
N LYS A 71 -6.00 9.87 -2.20
CA LYS A 71 -7.06 10.78 -2.65
C LYS A 71 -7.35 11.86 -1.60
N ALA A 72 -7.51 11.49 -0.35
CA ALA A 72 -7.81 12.44 0.73
C ALA A 72 -6.72 13.51 0.91
N VAL A 73 -5.43 13.14 0.82
CA VAL A 73 -4.33 14.12 0.99
C VAL A 73 -4.02 14.93 -0.26
N THR A 74 -4.52 14.51 -1.42
CA THR A 74 -4.42 15.25 -2.69
C THR A 74 -5.76 15.84 -3.12
N PHE A 75 -6.80 15.79 -2.28
CA PHE A 75 -8.10 16.34 -2.61
C PHE A 75 -8.01 17.86 -2.53
N GLU A 76 -8.11 18.52 -3.68
CA GLU A 76 -8.27 19.96 -3.74
C GLU A 76 -9.65 20.30 -3.18
N ARG A 77 -9.70 21.21 -2.21
CA ARG A 77 -10.97 21.74 -1.74
C ARG A 77 -11.40 22.80 -2.73
N ASP A 78 -12.59 22.64 -3.32
CA ASP A 78 -13.23 23.75 -4.01
C ASP A 78 -13.35 24.91 -3.00
N GLU A 79 -12.91 26.11 -3.36
CA GLU A 79 -12.90 27.29 -2.48
C GLU A 79 -14.33 27.79 -2.13
N GLU A 80 -15.37 27.09 -2.55
CA GLU A 80 -16.78 27.50 -2.44
C GLU A 80 -17.68 26.45 -1.74
N ALA A 81 -17.15 25.66 -0.79
CA ALA A 81 -17.94 24.74 0.04
C ALA A 81 -18.11 25.23 1.49
#